data_AF-A0A1H8AZM0-F1
#
_entry.id   AF-A0A1H8AZM0-F1
#
_cell.length_a   1.000
_cell.length_b   1.000
_cell.length_c   1.000
_cell.angle_alpha   90.00
_cell.angle_beta   90.00
_cell.angle_gamma   90.00
#
_symmetry.space_group_name_H-M   'P 1'
#
loop_
_entity.id
_entity.type
_entity.pdbx_description
1 polymer ?
#
loop_
_entity_poly.entity_id
_entity_poly.type
_entity_poly.pdbx_seq_one_letter_code
_entity_poly.pdbx_strand_id
1 'polypeptide(L)' 'MDRIIIKCLIAGQEIELQFDKKAMPGEIGPCFMISEGGCFKGYISRKKDGAYQTLGVPYFNVDDLRVIGDSLRQQVI' A
#
# COMPACT_ATOMS: atom_id res chain seq x y z
N MET A 1 13.61 -7.62 -5.99
CA MET A 1 12.36 -7.34 -5.27
C MET A 1 12.30 -5.84 -5.10
N ASP A 2 11.31 -5.18 -5.71
CA ASP A 2 11.15 -3.72 -5.56
C ASP A 2 10.53 -3.42 -4.19
N ARG A 3 11.25 -2.64 -3.38
CA ARG A 3 10.78 -2.12 -2.10
C ARG A 3 10.62 -0.61 -2.21
N ILE A 4 9.46 -0.12 -1.78
CA ILE A 4 9.15 1.31 -1.71
C ILE A 4 8.89 1.65 -0.25
N ILE A 5 9.45 2.75 0.24
CA ILE A 5 9.22 3.23 1.59
C ILE A 5 8.57 4.61 1.47
N ILE A 6 7.31 4.71 1.89
CA ILE A 6 6.59 5.97 1.92
C ILE A 6 6.41 6.43 3.36
N LYS A 7 6.35 7.74 3.54
CA LYS A 7 5.85 8.35 4.77
C LYS A 7 4.51 9.00 4.45
N CYS A 8 3.51 8.69 5.24
CA CYS A 8 2.17 9.24 5.05
C CYS A 8 1.51 9.52 6.40
N LEU A 9 0.61 10.50 6.39
CA LEU A 9 -0.16 10.88 7.57
C LEU A 9 -1.44 10.04 7.62
N ILE A 10 -1.48 9.00 8.45
CA ILE A 10 -2.65 8.14 8.64
C ILE A 10 -3.23 8.40 10.03
N ALA A 11 -4.54 8.67 10.12
CA ALA A 11 -5.22 9.01 11.37
C ALA A 11 -4.55 10.16 12.18
N GLY A 12 -3.90 11.11 11.48
CA GLY A 12 -3.19 12.23 12.12
C GLY A 12 -1.79 11.88 12.68
N GLN A 13 -1.31 10.64 12.48
CA GLN A 13 0.04 10.22 12.83
C GLN A 13 0.88 10.03 11.58
N GLU A 14 2.10 10.54 11.59
CA GLU A 14 3.07 10.26 10.53
C GLU A 14 3.58 8.84 10.73
N ILE A 15 3.34 7.99 9.74
CA ILE A 15 3.78 6.60 9.76
C ILE A 15 4.67 6.32 8.56
N GLU A 16 5.67 5.46 8.77
CA GLU A 16 6.53 4.95 7.72
C GLU A 16 6.05 3.56 7.31
N LEU A 17 5.60 3.45 6.06
CA LEU A 17 5.10 2.22 5.49
C LEU A 17 6.08 1.68 4.45
N GLN A 18 6.45 0.42 4.63
CA GLN A 18 7.22 -0.37 3.70
C GLN A 18 6.29 -1.16 2.78
N PHE A 19 6.48 -1.01 1.47
CA PHE A 19 5.77 -1.73 0.42
C PHE A 19 6.74 -2.65 -0.29
N ASP A 20 6.59 -3.95 -0.08
CA ASP A 20 7.33 -4.96 -0.86
C ASP A 20 6.46 -5.45 -2.01
N LYS A 21 6.88 -5.21 -3.26
CA LYS A 21 6.16 -5.67 -4.45
C LYS A 21 6.13 -7.20 -4.50
N LYS A 22 4.93 -7.75 -4.65
CA LYS A 22 4.67 -9.19 -4.77
C LYS A 22 3.97 -9.49 -6.09
N ALA A 23 4.43 -10.54 -6.77
CA ALA A 23 3.65 -11.15 -7.84
C ALA A 23 2.64 -12.11 -7.21
N MET A 24 1.36 -11.80 -7.32
CA MET A 24 0.28 -12.63 -6.78
C MET A 24 -0.47 -13.31 -7.93
N PRO A 25 -0.61 -14.64 -7.92
CA PRO A 25 -1.39 -15.35 -8.94
C PRO A 25 -2.84 -14.88 -8.94
N GLY A 26 -3.35 -14.45 -10.10
CA GLY A 26 -4.73 -13.99 -10.27
C GLY A 26 -4.92 -12.46 -10.18
N GLU A 27 -3.93 -11.70 -9.72
CA GLU A 27 -3.99 -10.24 -9.71
C GLU A 27 -3.34 -9.65 -10.98
N ILE A 28 -4.07 -8.76 -11.67
CA ILE A 28 -3.62 -8.14 -12.93
C ILE A 28 -2.65 -6.98 -12.65
N GLY A 29 -2.75 -6.35 -11.49
CA GLY A 29 -1.98 -5.17 -11.10
C GLY A 29 -0.80 -5.47 -10.18
N PRO A 30 0.07 -4.48 -9.93
CA PRO A 30 1.09 -4.60 -8.90
C PRO A 30 0.44 -4.77 -7.53
N CYS A 31 0.84 -5.85 -6.83
CA CYS A 31 0.48 -6.11 -5.45
C CYS A 31 1.63 -5.76 -4.53
N PHE A 32 1.30 -5.27 -3.34
CA PHE A 32 2.27 -4.88 -2.34
C PHE A 32 1.93 -5.50 -1.00
N MET A 33 2.94 -6.02 -0.32
CA MET A 33 2.89 -6.37 1.08
C MET A 33 3.24 -5.12 1.88
N ILE A 34 2.37 -4.70 2.79
CA ILE A 34 2.58 -3.52 3.63
C ILE A 34 3.12 -3.96 4.98
N SER A 35 4.19 -3.32 5.42
CA SER A 35 4.73 -3.45 6.78
C SER A 35 4.99 -2.07 7.38
N GLU A 36 4.80 -1.93 8.69
CA GLU A 36 5.14 -0.73 9.47
C GLU A 36 6.06 -1.17 10.60
N GLY A 37 7.29 -0.63 10.68
CA GLY A 37 8.24 -1.00 11.74
C GLY A 37 8.56 -2.50 11.83
N GLY A 38 8.44 -3.24 10.72
CA GLY A 38 8.59 -4.70 10.68
C GLY A 38 7.32 -5.50 11.02
N CYS A 39 6.22 -4.84 11.38
CA CYS A 39 4.93 -5.48 11.60
C CYS A 39 4.11 -5.51 10.30
N PHE A 40 3.67 -6.70 9.89
CA PHE A 40 2.80 -6.88 8.72
C PHE A 40 1.43 -6.22 8.93
N LYS A 41 0.99 -5.43 7.95
CA LYS A 41 -0.29 -4.71 7.97
C LYS A 41 -1.27 -5.18 6.90
N GLY A 42 -0.86 -6.04 5.98
CA GLY A 42 -1.77 -6.55 4.94
C GLY A 42 -1.17 -6.50 3.56
N TYR A 43 -1.99 -6.90 2.59
CA TYR A 43 -1.69 -6.78 1.17
C TYR A 43 -2.61 -5.76 0.54
N ILE A 44 -2.08 -4.98 -0.41
CA ILE A 44 -2.89 -4.15 -1.29
C ILE A 44 -2.60 -4.47 -2.75
N SER A 45 -3.59 -4.33 -3.63
CA SER A 45 -3.40 -4.33 -5.07
C SER A 45 -3.87 -3.03 -5.71
N ARG A 46 -3.15 -2.63 -6.76
CA ARG A 46 -3.57 -1.49 -7.58
C ARG A 46 -4.62 -1.95 -8.59
N LYS A 47 -5.79 -1.32 -8.54
CA LYS A 47 -6.88 -1.50 -9.52
C LYS A 47 -6.54 -0.82 -10.85
N LYS A 48 -7.32 -1.15 -11.88
CA LYS A 48 -7.19 -0.56 -13.23
C LYS A 48 -7.41 0.95 -13.25
N ASP A 49 -8.23 1.49 -12.35
CA ASP A 49 -8.46 2.93 -12.16
C ASP A 49 -7.30 3.64 -11.44
N GLY A 50 -6.28 2.89 -11.02
CA GLY A 50 -5.13 3.38 -10.30
C GLY A 50 -5.37 3.62 -8.80
N ALA A 51 -6.54 3.28 -8.26
CA ALA A 51 -6.78 3.23 -6.83
C ALA A 51 -6.20 1.94 -6.22
N TYR A 52 -5.99 1.94 -4.91
CA TYR A 52 -5.54 0.76 -4.18
C TYR A 52 -6.68 0.14 -3.38
N GLN A 53 -6.69 -1.20 -3.30
CA GLN A 53 -7.61 -1.96 -2.43
C GLN A 53 -6.84 -2.93 -1.56
N THR A 54 -7.35 -3.20 -0.36
CA THR A 54 -6.87 -4.29 0.49
C THR A 54 -7.25 -5.64 -0.10
N LEU A 55 -6.32 -6.59 0.00
CA LEU A 55 -6.56 -7.99 -0.27
C LEU A 55 -6.68 -8.75 1.05
N GLY A 56 -7.84 -9.38 1.28
CA GLY A 56 -8.13 -10.09 2.52
C GLY A 56 -8.65 -9.17 3.62
N VAL A 57 -8.17 -9.35 4.86
CA VAL A 57 -8.64 -8.58 6.03
C VAL A 57 -8.11 -7.15 5.95
N PRO A 58 -8.98 -6.12 5.97
CA PRO A 58 -8.56 -4.74 5.88
C PRO A 58 -7.96 -4.27 7.21
N TYR A 59 -6.69 -3.86 7.19
CA TYR A 59 -6.08 -3.08 8.27
C TYR A 59 -6.30 -1.58 8.07
N PHE A 60 -6.28 -1.14 6.81
CA PHE A 60 -6.49 0.24 6.40
C PHE A 60 -7.94 0.43 5.95
N ASN A 61 -8.54 1.54 6.36
CA ASN A 61 -9.84 1.94 5.86
C ASN A 61 -9.71 2.58 4.45
N VAL A 62 -10.83 2.98 3.85
CA VAL A 62 -10.84 3.56 2.50
C VAL A 62 -10.10 4.90 2.43
N ASP A 63 -10.18 5.73 3.47
CA ASP A 63 -9.49 7.02 3.54
C ASP A 63 -7.98 6.83 3.67
N ASP A 64 -7.55 5.89 4.51
CA ASP A 64 -6.15 5.50 4.66
C ASP A 64 -5.57 5.03 3.32
N LEU A 65 -6.30 4.18 2.60
CA LEU A 65 -5.91 3.68 1.28
C LEU A 65 -5.79 4.80 0.25
N ARG A 66 -6.63 5.82 0.34
CA ARG A 66 -6.54 7.00 -0.53
C ARG A 66 -5.25 7.77 -0.26
N VAL A 67 -4.93 8.04 1.00
CA VAL A 67 -3.69 8.72 1.40
C VAL A 67 -2.47 7.92 0.95
N ILE A 68 -2.44 6.61 1.23
CA ILE A 68 -1.36 5.70 0.79
C ILE A 68 -1.19 5.75 -0.73
N GLY A 69 -2.30 5.69 -1.48
CA GLY A 69 -2.28 5.73 -2.93
C GLY A 69 -1.71 7.02 -3.49
N ASP A 70 -2.05 8.16 -2.88
CA ASP A 70 -1.53 9.46 -3.29
C ASP A 70 -0.03 9.61 -2.96
N SER A 71 0.42 9.14 -1.79
CA SER A 71 1.84 9.10 -1.44
C SER A 71 2.65 8.18 -2.36
N LEU A 72 2.13 7.00 -2.73
CA LEU A 72 2.78 6.10 -3.68
C LEU A 72 2.91 6.71 -5.08
N ARG A 73 1.88 7.43 -5.55
CA ARG A 73 1.93 8.11 -6.85
C ARG A 73 3.03 9.18 -6.90
N GLN A 74 3.26 9.89 -5.78
CA GLN A 74 4.30 10.92 -5.71
C GLN A 74 5.73 10.34 -5.74
N GLN A 75 5.93 9.10 -5.26
CA GLN A 75 7.25 8.47 -5.25
C GLN A 75 7.60 7.66 -6.52
N VAL A 76 6.62 7.33 -7.36
CA VAL A 76 6.81 6.50 -8.57
C VAL A 76 6.90 7.39 -9.84
N ILE A 77 7.26 8.68 -9.69
CA ILE A 77 7.59 9.60 -10.78
C ILE A 77 9.10 9.58 -11.03
#